data_AF-A0A6V8N439-F1
#
_entry.id   AF-A0A6V8N439-F1
#
_cell.length_a   1.000
_cell.length_b   1.000
_cell.length_c   1.000
_cell.angle_alpha   90.00
_cell.angle_beta   90.00
_cell.angle_gamma   90.00
#
_symmetry.space_group_name_H-M   'P 1'
#
loop_
_entity.id
_entity.type
_entity.pdbx_description
1 polymer ?
#
loop_
_entity_poly.entity_id
_entity_poly.type
_entity_poly.pdbx_seq_one_letter_code
_entity_poly.pdbx_strand_id
1 'polypeptide(L)'
;MRTKYLLAAVNVLLLLAGCAGGGSSTGPVGTGPSQSGTTISGYASKGLIKGGTVSVYAPAAGGDLNGKILLKPATHTDTTGYYSVNLGSYSGVVVVEVSGSYIDEATGANATISDAAPLRAAQVVSGAGGALSIAVTPLTELATRKALTGTVLSAASVQSANALLSNLFQFDVVATQPVEPGVVAMNAASQDQKNYTLALAGISKLAASSSVESVLTSWYSDLAATNRLSATTITNFQTAVTNFLGDTNRNQTGVTTPPQGVTQIGNYTGTLYLTTQGSTTAPITSLQTTLTLPAGVTLKRDSLGKALVTVSGVASHAAAPAVNYTNPSVLVLGVISSPGFGLGQFATVTYVAQPGSNPVATDFLVSNTQLTGFDGTNDFTVTTANVVPVLP
;
A
#
# COMPACT_ATOMS: atom_id res chain seq x y z
N MET A 1 -34.25 -2.04 64.57
CA MET A 1 -35.59 -2.26 64.00
C MET A 1 -35.43 -2.85 62.60
N ARG A 2 -36.15 -3.93 62.34
CA ARG A 2 -36.16 -4.71 61.09
C ARG A 2 -37.28 -4.20 60.19
N THR A 3 -37.07 -4.03 58.88
CA THR A 3 -38.12 -4.35 57.89
C THR A 3 -37.51 -4.63 56.51
N LYS A 4 -37.99 -5.72 55.90
CA LYS A 4 -37.66 -6.30 54.59
C LYS A 4 -38.80 -5.97 53.61
N TYR A 5 -38.52 -5.76 52.32
CA TYR A 5 -39.41 -6.07 51.16
C TYR A 5 -38.47 -6.25 49.93
N LEU A 6 -38.28 -7.39 49.25
CA LEU A 6 -39.11 -8.40 48.57
C LEU A 6 -39.70 -7.97 47.20
N LEU A 7 -39.08 -8.54 46.14
CA LEU A 7 -39.58 -9.02 44.82
C LEU A 7 -40.35 -8.09 43.85
N ALA A 8 -39.86 -8.04 42.60
CA ALA A 8 -40.63 -8.44 41.41
C ALA A 8 -39.69 -8.75 40.22
N ALA A 9 -39.90 -9.92 39.61
CA ALA A 9 -39.17 -10.46 38.47
C ALA A 9 -39.89 -10.15 37.15
N VAL A 10 -39.16 -9.92 36.07
CA VAL A 10 -39.69 -10.02 34.69
C VAL A 10 -38.69 -10.78 33.82
N ASN A 11 -39.09 -12.00 33.46
CA ASN A 11 -38.48 -12.87 32.45
C ASN A 11 -39.04 -12.49 31.08
N VAL A 12 -38.19 -12.35 30.06
CA VAL A 12 -38.60 -12.29 28.66
C VAL A 12 -37.93 -13.45 27.92
N LEU A 13 -38.71 -14.51 27.69
CA LEU A 13 -38.43 -15.59 26.74
C LEU A 13 -39.02 -15.20 25.38
N LEU A 14 -38.20 -15.22 24.32
CA LEU A 14 -38.66 -15.14 22.93
C LEU A 14 -38.52 -16.52 22.28
N LEU A 15 -39.66 -17.04 21.85
CA LEU A 15 -39.86 -18.34 21.21
C LEU A 15 -39.44 -18.25 19.72
N LEU A 16 -38.53 -19.13 19.29
CA LEU A 16 -38.33 -19.43 17.87
C LEU A 16 -39.39 -20.43 17.43
N ALA A 17 -40.25 -20.01 16.50
CA ALA A 17 -41.18 -20.88 15.79
C ALA A 17 -40.43 -21.61 14.65
N GLY A 18 -40.34 -22.93 14.79
CA GLY A 18 -40.01 -23.83 13.68
C GLY A 18 -41.27 -24.13 12.87
N CYS A 19 -41.18 -24.00 11.55
CA CYS A 19 -42.15 -24.56 10.61
C CYS A 19 -41.44 -25.69 9.86
N ALA A 20 -41.92 -26.91 10.09
CA ALA A 20 -41.52 -28.13 9.40
C ALA A 20 -42.68 -28.60 8.51
N GLY A 21 -42.34 -29.10 7.32
CA GLY A 21 -43.20 -29.85 6.40
C GLY A 21 -42.53 -29.92 5.02
N GLY A 22 -42.44 -31.02 4.29
CA GLY A 22 -42.84 -32.41 4.48
C GLY A 22 -42.59 -33.15 3.14
N GLY A 23 -41.86 -34.26 3.20
CA GLY A 23 -41.64 -35.38 2.26
C GLY A 23 -41.88 -35.27 0.74
N SER A 24 -40.87 -35.67 -0.05
CA SER A 24 -40.97 -36.79 -1.01
C SER A 24 -39.59 -37.18 -1.58
N SER A 25 -39.38 -38.50 -1.68
CA SER A 25 -38.14 -39.20 -2.04
C SER A 25 -37.89 -39.26 -3.55
N THR A 26 -36.65 -39.02 -4.01
CA THR A 26 -36.00 -39.74 -5.12
C THR A 26 -34.48 -39.50 -5.11
N GLY A 27 -33.71 -40.53 -4.74
CA GLY A 27 -32.29 -40.73 -5.08
C GLY A 27 -31.23 -39.86 -4.37
N PRO A 28 -30.09 -40.44 -3.92
CA PRO A 28 -28.95 -39.64 -3.49
C PRO A 28 -28.26 -39.09 -4.74
N VAL A 29 -28.64 -37.89 -5.20
CA VAL A 29 -27.73 -37.08 -6.00
C VAL A 29 -26.73 -36.52 -5.00
N GLY A 30 -25.50 -37.04 -5.02
CA GLY A 30 -24.43 -36.52 -4.18
C GLY A 30 -24.24 -35.05 -4.49
N THR A 31 -24.77 -34.16 -3.65
CA THR A 31 -24.32 -32.78 -3.56
C THR A 31 -22.95 -32.85 -2.90
N GLY A 32 -21.93 -33.19 -3.71
CA GLY A 32 -20.57 -32.82 -3.37
C GLY A 32 -20.56 -31.33 -3.01
N PRO A 33 -19.73 -30.89 -2.07
CA PRO A 33 -19.64 -29.47 -1.73
C PRO A 33 -19.49 -28.69 -3.03
N SER A 34 -20.39 -27.73 -3.27
CA SER A 34 -20.25 -26.78 -4.37
C SER A 34 -18.89 -26.13 -4.17
N GLN A 35 -17.90 -26.56 -4.94
CA GLN A 35 -16.55 -26.08 -4.82
C GLN A 35 -16.60 -24.63 -5.31
N SER A 36 -16.68 -23.68 -4.37
CA SER A 36 -16.64 -22.25 -4.69
C SER A 36 -15.46 -22.04 -5.63
N GLY A 37 -15.72 -21.52 -6.83
CA GLY A 37 -14.69 -21.23 -7.80
C GLY A 37 -13.97 -19.92 -7.45
N THR A 38 -12.69 -19.83 -7.77
CA THR A 38 -11.92 -18.60 -7.76
C THR A 38 -12.60 -17.60 -8.69
N THR A 39 -13.13 -16.51 -8.15
CA THR A 39 -13.76 -15.45 -8.95
C THR A 39 -12.90 -14.20 -8.89
N ILE A 40 -12.53 -13.68 -10.06
CA ILE A 40 -11.83 -12.41 -10.19
C ILE A 40 -12.82 -11.37 -10.67
N SER A 41 -12.84 -10.22 -10.01
CA SER A 41 -13.71 -9.10 -10.38
C SER A 41 -12.99 -7.78 -10.19
N GLY A 42 -13.49 -6.70 -10.77
CA GLY A 42 -12.95 -5.37 -10.55
C GLY A 42 -13.37 -4.39 -11.64
N TYR A 43 -12.79 -3.19 -11.59
CA TYR A 43 -13.01 -2.14 -12.57
C TYR A 43 -11.80 -1.99 -13.48
N ALA A 44 -12.06 -1.86 -14.78
CA ALA A 44 -11.06 -1.44 -15.75
C ALA A 44 -11.15 0.07 -15.98
N SER A 45 -10.06 0.80 -15.71
CA SER A 45 -10.11 2.27 -15.71
C SER A 45 -8.79 2.97 -16.10
N LYS A 46 -8.91 3.85 -17.09
CA LYS A 46 -8.07 5.03 -17.39
C LYS A 46 -9.02 6.22 -17.66
N GLY A 47 -10.17 6.16 -17.00
CA GLY A 47 -11.49 6.44 -17.53
C GLY A 47 -12.21 5.10 -17.61
N LEU A 48 -13.44 5.00 -17.10
CA LEU A 48 -14.16 3.72 -17.04
C LEU A 48 -14.24 3.11 -18.46
N ILE A 49 -13.60 1.95 -18.65
CA ILE A 49 -13.59 1.26 -19.93
C ILE A 49 -14.91 0.49 -20.01
N LYS A 50 -15.88 1.01 -20.75
CA LYS A 50 -17.24 0.44 -20.83
C LYS A 50 -17.36 -0.45 -22.06
N GLY A 51 -17.85 -1.67 -21.89
CA GLY A 51 -17.91 -2.67 -22.97
C GLY A 51 -16.53 -3.11 -23.52
N GLY A 52 -15.45 -2.87 -22.78
CA GLY A 52 -14.11 -3.34 -23.13
C GLY A 52 -13.98 -4.86 -23.02
N THR A 53 -13.04 -5.42 -23.76
CA THR A 53 -12.75 -6.86 -23.78
C THR A 53 -11.83 -7.21 -22.62
N VAL A 54 -12.21 -8.24 -21.85
CA VAL A 54 -11.47 -8.74 -20.69
C VAL A 54 -11.02 -10.16 -20.98
N SER A 55 -9.72 -10.40 -20.93
CA SER A 55 -9.14 -11.74 -21.06
C SER A 55 -8.29 -12.07 -19.83
N VAL A 56 -8.42 -13.29 -19.31
CA VAL A 56 -7.66 -13.73 -18.13
C VAL A 56 -6.75 -14.88 -18.52
N TYR A 57 -5.46 -14.70 -18.27
CA TYR A 57 -4.41 -15.65 -18.63
C TYR A 57 -3.67 -16.16 -17.40
N ALA A 58 -3.08 -17.35 -17.55
CA ALA A 58 -1.96 -17.80 -16.74
C ALA A 58 -0.66 -17.69 -17.56
N PRO A 59 0.48 -17.36 -16.95
CA PRO A 59 1.78 -17.56 -17.60
C PRO A 59 1.98 -19.04 -17.98
N ALA A 60 2.78 -19.29 -19.02
CA ALA A 60 3.20 -20.64 -19.38
C ALA A 60 4.14 -21.25 -18.33
N ALA A 61 4.62 -22.48 -18.59
CA ALA A 61 5.67 -23.10 -17.80
C ALA A 61 6.87 -22.15 -17.65
N GLY A 62 7.41 -22.06 -16.43
CA GLY A 62 8.51 -21.14 -16.12
C GLY A 62 8.10 -19.66 -15.98
N GLY A 63 6.82 -19.32 -16.11
CA GLY A 63 6.32 -17.95 -15.95
C GLY A 63 6.33 -17.11 -17.23
N ASP A 64 6.59 -17.70 -18.39
CA ASP A 64 6.68 -16.95 -19.66
C ASP A 64 5.31 -16.43 -20.12
N LEU A 65 5.20 -15.12 -20.35
CA LEU A 65 4.00 -14.48 -20.87
C LEU A 65 3.84 -14.59 -22.39
N ASN A 66 4.89 -14.89 -23.15
CA ASN A 66 4.73 -15.08 -24.59
C ASN A 66 3.89 -16.32 -24.93
N GLY A 67 4.01 -17.36 -24.11
CA GLY A 67 3.21 -18.58 -24.20
C GLY A 67 1.94 -18.59 -23.34
N LYS A 68 1.48 -17.42 -22.85
CA LYS A 68 0.38 -17.32 -21.87
C LYS A 68 -0.86 -18.13 -22.30
N ILE A 69 -1.46 -18.80 -21.32
CA ILE A 69 -2.58 -19.73 -21.50
C ILE A 69 -3.87 -19.01 -21.12
N LEU A 70 -4.83 -18.97 -22.03
CA LEU A 70 -6.15 -18.39 -21.76
C LEU A 70 -6.91 -19.28 -20.75
N LEU A 71 -7.29 -18.72 -19.61
CA LEU A 71 -8.00 -19.46 -18.55
C LEU A 71 -9.51 -19.51 -18.79
N LYS A 72 -10.07 -18.47 -19.41
CA LYS A 72 -11.48 -18.37 -19.77
C LYS A 72 -11.66 -17.60 -21.09
N PRO A 73 -12.71 -17.89 -21.88
CA PRO A 73 -13.09 -17.06 -23.01
C PRO A 73 -13.22 -15.59 -22.61
N ALA A 74 -12.88 -14.69 -23.53
CA ALA A 74 -12.96 -13.26 -23.25
C ALA A 74 -14.38 -12.85 -22.84
N THR A 75 -14.47 -12.06 -21.77
CA THR A 75 -15.71 -11.42 -21.31
C THR A 75 -15.65 -9.93 -21.60
N HIS A 76 -16.68 -9.18 -21.17
CA HIS A 76 -16.72 -7.74 -21.36
C HIS A 76 -16.98 -7.04 -20.03
N THR A 77 -16.41 -5.85 -19.86
CA THR A 77 -16.82 -4.94 -18.79
C THR A 77 -18.25 -4.45 -19.05
N ASP A 78 -19.02 -4.21 -18.00
CA ASP A 78 -20.37 -3.65 -18.10
C ASP A 78 -20.36 -2.13 -18.37
N THR A 79 -21.53 -1.49 -18.25
CA THR A 79 -21.73 -0.05 -18.46
C THR A 79 -21.07 0.83 -17.39
N THR A 80 -20.60 0.23 -16.30
CA THR A 80 -19.84 0.88 -15.22
C THR A 80 -18.34 0.61 -15.33
N GLY A 81 -17.92 -0.23 -16.29
CA GLY A 81 -16.53 -0.67 -16.43
C GLY A 81 -16.16 -1.83 -15.50
N TYR A 82 -17.15 -2.42 -14.83
CA TYR A 82 -16.96 -3.57 -13.94
C TYR A 82 -16.93 -4.88 -14.72
N TYR A 83 -16.10 -5.83 -14.30
CA TYR A 83 -16.05 -7.19 -14.84
C TYR A 83 -16.04 -8.24 -13.72
N SER A 84 -16.46 -9.45 -14.06
CA SER A 84 -16.37 -10.62 -13.18
C SER A 84 -16.16 -11.90 -13.99
N VAL A 85 -15.17 -12.70 -13.60
CA VAL A 85 -14.76 -13.94 -14.28
C VAL A 85 -14.53 -15.03 -13.24
N ASN A 86 -15.25 -16.15 -13.35
CA ASN A 86 -15.05 -17.32 -12.51
C ASN A 86 -14.08 -18.30 -13.18
N LEU A 87 -12.92 -18.51 -12.56
CA LEU A 87 -11.82 -19.37 -13.01
C LEU A 87 -11.93 -20.82 -12.53
N GLY A 88 -12.97 -21.18 -11.78
CA GLY A 88 -13.05 -22.51 -11.14
C GLY A 88 -11.98 -22.68 -10.07
N SER A 89 -11.41 -23.86 -9.89
CA SER A 89 -10.43 -24.15 -8.83
C SER A 89 -9.01 -23.62 -9.10
N TYR A 90 -8.86 -22.57 -9.92
CA TYR A 90 -7.55 -22.04 -10.29
C TYR A 90 -6.81 -21.43 -9.10
N SER A 91 -5.52 -21.74 -8.99
CA SER A 91 -4.54 -21.09 -8.12
C SER A 91 -3.23 -20.85 -8.90
N GLY A 92 -2.48 -19.82 -8.52
CA GLY A 92 -1.27 -19.39 -9.24
C GLY A 92 -1.33 -17.94 -9.73
N VAL A 93 -0.39 -17.58 -10.59
CA VAL A 93 -0.31 -16.23 -11.16
C VAL A 93 -1.37 -16.06 -12.23
N VAL A 94 -2.20 -15.02 -12.10
CA VAL A 94 -3.14 -14.58 -13.13
C VAL A 94 -2.69 -13.26 -13.72
N VAL A 95 -2.93 -13.07 -15.01
CA VAL A 95 -2.81 -11.79 -15.71
C VAL A 95 -4.15 -11.47 -16.33
N VAL A 96 -4.79 -10.41 -15.86
CA VAL A 96 -6.00 -9.86 -16.48
C VAL A 96 -5.56 -8.82 -17.49
N GLU A 97 -6.01 -8.95 -18.73
CA GLU A 97 -5.79 -7.99 -19.80
C GLU A 97 -7.12 -7.35 -20.20
N VAL A 98 -7.13 -6.02 -20.29
CA VAL A 98 -8.30 -5.26 -20.71
C VAL A 98 -7.95 -4.25 -21.79
N SER A 99 -8.79 -4.21 -22.82
CA SER A 99 -8.75 -3.27 -23.92
C SER A 99 -10.16 -2.71 -24.18
N GLY A 100 -10.25 -1.62 -24.95
CA GLY A 100 -11.54 -0.97 -25.24
C GLY A 100 -11.48 0.54 -25.23
N SER A 101 -12.63 1.18 -25.40
CA SER A 101 -12.75 2.64 -25.42
C SER A 101 -13.14 3.22 -24.07
N TYR A 102 -12.71 4.45 -23.81
CA TYR A 102 -13.01 5.21 -22.60
C TYR A 102 -13.06 6.71 -22.91
N ILE A 103 -13.70 7.48 -22.03
CA ILE A 103 -13.61 8.94 -22.06
C ILE A 103 -12.45 9.35 -21.16
N ASP A 104 -11.45 10.02 -21.74
CA ASP A 104 -10.29 10.52 -21.00
C ASP A 104 -10.70 11.71 -20.11
N GLU A 105 -10.42 11.64 -18.82
CA GLU A 105 -10.92 12.61 -17.84
C GLU A 105 -10.31 14.00 -18.00
N ALA A 106 -9.06 14.09 -18.49
CA ALA A 106 -8.37 15.35 -18.66
C ALA A 106 -8.79 16.10 -19.94
N THR A 107 -9.14 15.38 -21.01
CA THR A 107 -9.46 15.96 -22.32
C THR A 107 -10.94 15.90 -22.66
N GLY A 108 -11.69 14.99 -22.03
CA GLY A 108 -13.08 14.66 -22.37
C GLY A 108 -13.25 14.00 -23.75
N ALA A 109 -12.16 13.62 -24.41
CA ALA A 109 -12.19 12.95 -25.70
C ALA A 109 -12.34 11.44 -25.54
N ASN A 110 -12.93 10.79 -26.55
CA ASN A 110 -12.91 9.33 -26.62
C ASN A 110 -11.49 8.85 -26.98
N ALA A 111 -10.96 7.95 -26.18
CA ALA A 111 -9.67 7.31 -26.37
C ALA A 111 -9.83 5.79 -26.33
N THR A 112 -8.83 5.06 -26.82
CA THR A 112 -8.88 3.61 -26.94
C THR A 112 -7.60 2.98 -26.41
N ILE A 113 -7.76 1.95 -25.59
CA ILE A 113 -6.71 0.99 -25.26
C ILE A 113 -6.78 -0.12 -26.30
N SER A 114 -5.71 -0.28 -27.08
CA SER A 114 -5.64 -1.25 -28.18
C SER A 114 -5.51 -2.69 -27.65
N ASP A 115 -6.14 -3.65 -28.32
CA ASP A 115 -5.97 -5.08 -28.05
C ASP A 115 -4.51 -5.55 -28.25
N ALA A 116 -3.73 -4.82 -29.07
CA ALA A 116 -2.31 -5.11 -29.27
C ALA A 116 -1.43 -4.63 -28.09
N ALA A 117 -1.95 -3.74 -27.25
CA ALA A 117 -1.28 -3.19 -26.07
C ALA A 117 -2.31 -2.97 -24.94
N PRO A 118 -2.91 -4.06 -24.41
CA PRO A 118 -3.93 -3.96 -23.38
C PRO A 118 -3.33 -3.47 -22.06
N LEU A 119 -4.17 -2.91 -21.19
CA LEU A 119 -3.80 -2.70 -19.79
C LEU A 119 -3.80 -4.05 -19.08
N ARG A 120 -2.77 -4.31 -18.27
CA ARG A 120 -2.65 -5.57 -17.54
C ARG A 120 -2.72 -5.37 -16.04
N ALA A 121 -3.17 -6.39 -15.34
CA ALA A 121 -3.01 -6.53 -13.90
C ALA A 121 -2.62 -7.95 -13.57
N ALA A 122 -1.43 -8.11 -12.97
CA ALA A 122 -0.95 -9.39 -12.48
C ALA A 122 -1.22 -9.56 -10.98
N GLN A 123 -1.70 -10.74 -10.57
CA GLN A 123 -1.91 -11.08 -9.16
C GLN A 123 -1.63 -12.56 -8.90
N VAL A 124 -1.27 -12.89 -7.65
CA VAL A 124 -1.14 -14.28 -7.19
C VAL A 124 -2.42 -14.72 -6.49
N VAL A 125 -3.07 -15.75 -7.02
CA VAL A 125 -4.17 -16.46 -6.36
C VAL A 125 -3.58 -17.52 -5.44
N SER A 126 -3.62 -17.27 -4.13
CA SER A 126 -2.99 -18.11 -3.10
C SER A 126 -3.73 -19.43 -2.80
N GLY A 127 -4.99 -19.55 -3.20
CA GLY A 127 -5.79 -20.77 -2.99
C GLY A 127 -7.03 -20.81 -3.89
N ALA A 128 -7.47 -22.03 -4.21
CA ALA A 128 -8.69 -22.24 -4.99
C ALA A 128 -9.93 -21.83 -4.19
N GLY A 129 -10.83 -21.08 -4.83
CA GLY A 129 -12.19 -20.85 -4.32
C GLY A 129 -12.47 -19.56 -3.55
N GLY A 130 -11.63 -18.55 -3.72
CA GLY A 130 -11.84 -17.20 -3.18
C GLY A 130 -12.35 -16.18 -4.21
N ALA A 131 -12.87 -15.06 -3.73
CA ALA A 131 -13.12 -13.88 -4.55
C ALA A 131 -11.92 -12.92 -4.45
N LEU A 132 -11.39 -12.47 -5.58
CA LEU A 132 -10.35 -11.45 -5.66
C LEU A 132 -10.89 -10.23 -6.38
N SER A 133 -10.58 -9.06 -5.83
CA SER A 133 -10.80 -7.78 -6.50
C SER A 133 -9.48 -7.32 -7.13
N ILE A 134 -9.48 -7.12 -8.44
CA ILE A 134 -8.31 -6.72 -9.25
C ILE A 134 -8.76 -5.53 -10.10
N ALA A 135 -8.30 -4.33 -9.78
CA ALA A 135 -8.45 -3.19 -10.67
C ALA A 135 -7.50 -3.36 -11.87
N VAL A 136 -7.96 -3.04 -13.08
CA VAL A 136 -7.11 -3.02 -14.29
C VAL A 136 -6.94 -1.57 -14.73
N THR A 137 -5.77 -1.00 -14.42
CA THR A 137 -5.50 0.43 -14.61
C THR A 137 -4.06 0.65 -15.10
N PRO A 138 -3.68 1.87 -15.51
CA PRO A 138 -2.28 2.22 -15.77
C PRO A 138 -1.32 1.87 -14.61
N LEU A 139 -1.78 1.91 -13.34
CA LEU A 139 -0.93 1.59 -12.19
C LEU A 139 -0.67 0.09 -12.07
N THR A 140 -1.67 -0.75 -12.31
CA THR A 140 -1.48 -2.21 -12.32
C THR A 140 -0.72 -2.67 -13.56
N GLU A 141 -0.84 -1.94 -14.67
CA GLU A 141 -0.02 -2.16 -15.86
C GLU A 141 1.45 -1.85 -15.54
N LEU A 142 1.72 -0.73 -14.86
CA LEU A 142 3.07 -0.39 -14.40
C LEU A 142 3.64 -1.43 -13.44
N ALA A 143 2.83 -1.92 -12.50
CA ALA A 143 3.23 -3.00 -11.59
C ALA A 143 3.54 -4.30 -12.37
N THR A 144 2.73 -4.64 -13.37
CA THR A 144 2.97 -5.80 -14.24
C THR A 144 4.27 -5.66 -15.02
N ARG A 145 4.55 -4.50 -15.61
CA ARG A 145 5.85 -4.21 -16.26
C ARG A 145 7.01 -4.35 -15.29
N LYS A 146 6.86 -3.84 -14.06
CA LYS A 146 7.90 -3.91 -13.03
C LYS A 146 8.17 -5.34 -12.55
N ALA A 147 7.16 -6.20 -12.55
CA ALA A 147 7.30 -7.60 -12.18
C ALA A 147 8.03 -8.44 -13.24
N LEU A 148 8.03 -8.01 -14.51
CA LEU A 148 8.63 -8.78 -15.59
C LEU A 148 10.17 -8.76 -15.54
N THR A 149 10.76 -9.95 -15.68
CA THR A 149 12.18 -10.12 -15.99
C THR A 149 12.28 -10.72 -17.39
N GLY A 150 12.50 -9.85 -18.38
CA GLY A 150 12.26 -10.23 -19.78
C GLY A 150 10.77 -10.50 -20.00
N THR A 151 10.41 -11.74 -20.30
CA THR A 151 9.01 -12.18 -20.49
C THR A 151 8.48 -12.99 -19.31
N VAL A 152 9.32 -13.24 -18.30
CA VAL A 152 9.02 -14.12 -17.17
C VAL A 152 8.35 -13.35 -16.04
N LEU A 153 7.23 -13.88 -15.58
CA LEU A 153 6.43 -13.38 -14.48
C LEU A 153 6.34 -14.44 -13.37
N SER A 154 7.05 -14.22 -12.27
CA SER A 154 7.02 -15.10 -11.09
C SER A 154 6.07 -14.56 -10.01
N ALA A 155 5.52 -15.44 -9.17
CA ALA A 155 4.67 -15.03 -8.05
C ALA A 155 5.34 -14.02 -7.12
N ALA A 156 6.63 -14.23 -6.79
CA ALA A 156 7.41 -13.33 -5.96
C ALA A 156 7.60 -11.95 -6.61
N SER A 157 7.88 -11.90 -7.92
CA SER A 157 8.02 -10.64 -8.66
C SER A 157 6.71 -9.86 -8.73
N VAL A 158 5.58 -10.54 -8.93
CA VAL A 158 4.23 -9.92 -8.94
C VAL A 158 3.91 -9.32 -7.58
N GLN A 159 4.08 -10.08 -6.49
CA GLN A 159 3.83 -9.60 -5.13
C GLN A 159 4.73 -8.41 -4.79
N SER A 160 6.02 -8.49 -5.13
CA SER A 160 6.98 -7.42 -4.86
C SER A 160 6.66 -6.14 -5.63
N ALA A 161 6.30 -6.24 -6.92
CA ALA A 161 5.95 -5.08 -7.74
C ALA A 161 4.63 -4.44 -7.29
N ASN A 162 3.60 -5.24 -7.00
CA ASN A 162 2.33 -4.74 -6.47
C ASN A 162 2.55 -4.04 -5.11
N ALA A 163 3.32 -4.63 -4.21
CA ALA A 163 3.65 -4.01 -2.92
C ALA A 163 4.45 -2.72 -3.08
N LEU A 164 5.40 -2.68 -4.02
CA LEU A 164 6.19 -1.48 -4.32
C LEU A 164 5.29 -0.34 -4.79
N LEU A 165 4.42 -0.60 -5.79
CA LEU A 165 3.53 0.43 -6.31
C LEU A 165 2.51 0.86 -5.25
N SER A 166 1.93 -0.07 -4.50
CA SER A 166 1.04 0.29 -3.39
C SER A 166 1.72 1.15 -2.33
N ASN A 167 3.00 0.89 -2.03
CA ASN A 167 3.78 1.73 -1.12
C ASN A 167 4.00 3.14 -1.69
N LEU A 168 4.36 3.25 -2.97
CA LEU A 168 4.60 4.55 -3.61
C LEU A 168 3.31 5.37 -3.75
N PHE A 169 2.18 4.73 -4.03
CA PHE A 169 0.89 5.41 -4.23
C PHE A 169 0.07 5.60 -2.96
N GLN A 170 0.49 5.00 -1.84
CA GLN A 170 -0.17 5.10 -0.53
C GLN A 170 -1.59 4.49 -0.49
N PHE A 171 -1.90 3.56 -1.38
CA PHE A 171 -3.12 2.74 -1.40
C PHE A 171 -2.84 1.42 -2.14
N ASP A 172 -3.66 0.39 -1.92
CA ASP A 172 -3.50 -0.88 -2.65
C ASP A 172 -3.89 -0.70 -4.13
N VAL A 173 -2.91 -0.69 -5.04
CA VAL A 173 -3.18 -0.46 -6.48
C VAL A 173 -3.94 -1.60 -7.16
N VAL A 174 -3.99 -2.78 -6.56
CA VAL A 174 -4.67 -3.96 -7.10
C VAL A 174 -6.07 -4.11 -6.50
N ALA A 175 -6.18 -4.14 -5.18
CA ALA A 175 -7.45 -4.44 -4.51
C ALA A 175 -8.37 -3.22 -4.38
N THR A 176 -7.82 -2.01 -4.24
CA THR A 176 -8.63 -0.79 -4.18
C THR A 176 -9.26 -0.54 -5.54
N GLN A 177 -10.57 -0.34 -5.59
CA GLN A 177 -11.27 -0.06 -6.84
C GLN A 177 -11.37 1.46 -7.06
N PRO A 178 -10.95 1.99 -8.22
CA PRO A 178 -11.28 3.37 -8.56
C PRO A 178 -12.80 3.52 -8.68
N VAL A 179 -13.29 4.75 -8.53
CA VAL A 179 -14.71 5.08 -8.67
C VAL A 179 -14.91 6.00 -9.87
N GLU A 180 -16.16 6.17 -10.28
CA GLU A 180 -16.49 7.17 -11.29
C GLU A 180 -16.06 8.58 -10.83
N PRO A 181 -15.39 9.38 -11.67
CA PRO A 181 -14.86 10.70 -11.29
C PRO A 181 -15.94 11.79 -11.21
N GLY A 182 -17.12 11.46 -10.70
CA GLY A 182 -18.25 12.37 -10.47
C GLY A 182 -18.49 12.61 -8.97
N VAL A 183 -19.00 13.79 -8.62
CA VAL A 183 -19.23 14.22 -7.22
C VAL A 183 -19.98 13.17 -6.38
N VAL A 184 -21.00 12.53 -6.94
CA VAL A 184 -21.83 11.54 -6.21
C VAL A 184 -20.99 10.33 -5.80
N ALA A 185 -20.28 9.71 -6.75
CA ALA A 185 -19.44 8.54 -6.49
C ALA A 185 -18.26 8.90 -5.59
N MET A 186 -17.61 10.05 -5.84
CA MET A 186 -16.50 10.54 -5.03
C MET A 186 -16.90 10.86 -3.58
N ASN A 187 -18.14 11.30 -3.32
CA ASN A 187 -18.61 11.52 -1.96
C ASN A 187 -18.87 10.22 -1.20
N ALA A 188 -19.37 9.18 -1.88
CA ALA A 188 -19.64 7.87 -1.29
C ALA A 188 -18.39 6.98 -1.12
N ALA A 189 -17.32 7.27 -1.85
CA ALA A 189 -16.10 6.47 -1.87
C ALA A 189 -15.26 6.61 -0.58
N SER A 190 -14.47 5.59 -0.26
CA SER A 190 -13.42 5.67 0.77
C SER A 190 -12.29 6.61 0.33
N GLN A 191 -11.45 7.06 1.27
CA GLN A 191 -10.34 7.97 0.93
C GLN A 191 -9.36 7.34 -0.07
N ASP A 192 -9.07 6.04 0.03
CA ASP A 192 -8.17 5.35 -0.88
C ASP A 192 -8.76 5.25 -2.30
N GLN A 193 -10.06 4.99 -2.41
CA GLN A 193 -10.76 4.99 -3.69
C GLN A 193 -10.75 6.38 -4.36
N LYS A 194 -10.92 7.45 -3.55
CA LYS A 194 -10.77 8.84 -4.04
C LYS A 194 -9.35 9.11 -4.50
N ASN A 195 -8.35 8.74 -3.69
CA ASN A 195 -6.93 8.93 -4.02
C ASN A 195 -6.56 8.19 -5.31
N TYR A 196 -7.04 6.96 -5.49
CA TYR A 196 -6.82 6.18 -6.70
C TYR A 196 -7.45 6.88 -7.92
N THR A 197 -8.71 7.27 -7.83
CA THR A 197 -9.42 7.97 -8.92
C THR A 197 -8.70 9.27 -9.32
N LEU A 198 -8.25 10.05 -8.34
CA LEU A 198 -7.47 11.28 -8.57
C LEU A 198 -6.08 11.00 -9.15
N ALA A 199 -5.43 9.90 -8.76
CA ALA A 199 -4.16 9.49 -9.33
C ALA A 199 -4.32 9.12 -10.83
N LEU A 200 -5.39 8.42 -11.18
CA LEU A 200 -5.71 8.12 -12.58
C LEU A 200 -6.00 9.40 -13.39
N ALA A 201 -6.71 10.37 -12.80
CA ALA A 201 -6.93 11.68 -13.42
C ALA A 201 -5.62 12.47 -13.60
N GLY A 202 -4.67 12.37 -12.66
CA GLY A 202 -3.32 12.92 -12.81
C GLY A 202 -2.55 12.29 -13.97
N ILE A 203 -2.62 10.96 -14.10
CA ILE A 203 -2.03 10.22 -15.24
C ILE A 203 -2.70 10.63 -16.56
N SER A 204 -4.03 10.78 -16.58
CA SER A 204 -4.78 11.34 -17.72
C SER A 204 -4.24 12.70 -18.13
N LYS A 205 -4.03 13.61 -17.17
CA LYS A 205 -3.54 14.96 -17.47
C LYS A 205 -2.10 14.97 -17.97
N LEU A 206 -1.23 14.08 -17.49
CA LEU A 206 0.10 13.88 -18.08
C LEU A 206 0.02 13.35 -19.52
N ALA A 207 -0.78 12.30 -19.72
CA ALA A 207 -0.95 11.63 -21.00
C ALA A 207 -1.60 12.52 -22.07
N ALA A 208 -2.37 13.55 -21.69
CA ALA A 208 -2.97 14.51 -22.61
C ALA A 208 -1.96 15.23 -23.52
N SER A 209 -0.69 15.32 -23.09
CA SER A 209 0.40 15.92 -23.87
C SER A 209 1.20 14.90 -24.71
N SER A 210 0.96 13.60 -24.52
CA SER A 210 1.68 12.51 -25.18
C SER A 210 0.81 11.27 -25.31
N SER A 211 1.00 10.27 -24.46
CA SER A 211 0.19 9.06 -24.37
C SER A 211 0.37 8.39 -23.01
N VAL A 212 -0.58 7.53 -22.63
CA VAL A 212 -0.44 6.70 -21.42
C VAL A 212 0.82 5.83 -21.50
N GLU A 213 1.11 5.26 -22.68
CA GLU A 213 2.31 4.45 -22.91
C GLU A 213 3.61 5.21 -22.63
N SER A 214 3.69 6.48 -23.06
CA SER A 214 4.86 7.33 -22.82
C SER A 214 5.04 7.62 -21.33
N VAL A 215 3.95 7.89 -20.61
CA VAL A 215 3.97 8.12 -19.16
C VAL A 215 4.45 6.86 -18.43
N LEU A 216 3.87 5.70 -18.76
CA LEU A 216 4.23 4.42 -18.16
C LEU A 216 5.67 4.02 -18.45
N THR A 217 6.17 4.27 -19.66
CA THR A 217 7.57 4.02 -20.04
C THR A 217 8.53 4.89 -19.21
N SER A 218 8.24 6.18 -19.06
CA SER A 218 9.04 7.08 -18.24
C SER A 218 9.06 6.63 -16.77
N TRP A 219 7.91 6.27 -16.21
CA TRP A 219 7.82 5.84 -14.81
C TRP A 219 8.50 4.48 -14.60
N TYR A 220 8.35 3.55 -15.56
CA TYR A 220 9.04 2.27 -15.52
C TYR A 220 10.56 2.46 -15.52
N SER A 221 11.09 3.39 -16.30
CA SER A 221 12.54 3.71 -16.32
C SER A 221 13.04 4.10 -14.93
N ASP A 222 12.32 4.99 -14.22
CA ASP A 222 12.67 5.39 -12.85
C ASP A 222 12.66 4.19 -11.89
N LEU A 223 11.59 3.38 -11.96
CA LEU A 223 11.41 2.19 -11.12
C LEU A 223 12.43 1.08 -11.41
N ALA A 224 12.84 0.92 -12.67
CA ALA A 224 13.86 -0.04 -13.07
C ALA A 224 15.23 0.34 -12.50
N ALA A 225 15.55 1.64 -12.49
CA ALA A 225 16.83 2.14 -11.99
C ALA A 225 16.93 2.14 -10.46
N THR A 226 15.85 2.54 -9.76
CA THR A 226 15.95 2.88 -8.32
C THR A 226 14.86 2.28 -7.44
N ASN A 227 13.92 1.52 -8.02
CA ASN A 227 12.66 1.14 -7.34
C ASN A 227 11.92 2.35 -6.75
N ARG A 228 12.09 3.55 -7.32
CA ARG A 228 11.44 4.78 -6.91
C ARG A 228 11.07 5.58 -8.14
N LEU A 229 10.11 6.49 -7.98
CA LEU A 229 9.84 7.52 -8.98
C LEU A 229 10.78 8.71 -8.70
N SER A 230 11.35 9.30 -9.74
CA SER A 230 12.26 10.44 -9.59
C SER A 230 11.52 11.67 -9.06
N ALA A 231 12.24 12.61 -8.45
CA ALA A 231 11.66 13.90 -8.03
C ALA A 231 10.98 14.62 -9.20
N THR A 232 11.60 14.61 -10.38
CA THR A 232 11.02 15.22 -11.59
C THR A 232 9.70 14.56 -11.99
N THR A 233 9.67 13.22 -12.02
CA THR A 233 8.45 12.47 -12.31
C THR A 233 7.32 12.80 -11.34
N ILE A 234 7.60 12.85 -10.03
CA ILE A 234 6.58 13.16 -9.03
C ILE A 234 6.16 14.63 -9.10
N THR A 235 7.07 15.59 -9.29
CA THR A 235 6.71 17.00 -9.46
C THR A 235 5.81 17.20 -10.69
N ASN A 236 6.12 16.54 -11.81
CA ASN A 236 5.29 16.59 -13.01
C ASN A 236 3.90 16.00 -12.75
N PHE A 237 3.82 14.86 -12.06
CA PHE A 237 2.56 14.24 -11.68
C PHE A 237 1.73 15.12 -10.73
N GLN A 238 2.34 15.67 -9.68
CA GLN A 238 1.66 16.58 -8.73
C GLN A 238 1.16 17.84 -9.43
N THR A 239 1.95 18.40 -10.36
CA THR A 239 1.53 19.52 -11.21
C THR A 239 0.33 19.14 -12.08
N ALA A 240 0.35 17.94 -12.68
CA ALA A 240 -0.75 17.44 -13.49
C ALA A 240 -2.03 17.24 -12.68
N VAL A 241 -1.95 16.69 -11.46
CA VAL A 241 -3.10 16.60 -10.54
C VAL A 241 -3.63 17.99 -10.22
N THR A 242 -2.79 18.93 -9.81
CA THR A 242 -3.22 20.31 -9.51
C THR A 242 -3.90 20.96 -10.71
N ASN A 243 -3.33 20.81 -11.91
CA ASN A 243 -3.91 21.32 -13.15
C ASN A 243 -5.25 20.66 -13.50
N PHE A 244 -5.41 19.36 -13.24
CA PHE A 244 -6.70 18.69 -13.39
C PHE A 244 -7.73 19.25 -12.40
N LEU A 245 -7.37 19.37 -11.12
CA LEU A 245 -8.31 19.83 -10.09
C LEU A 245 -8.74 21.29 -10.26
N GLY A 246 -7.87 22.12 -10.83
CA GLY A 246 -8.17 23.51 -11.21
C GLY A 246 -8.99 23.67 -12.50
N ASP A 247 -9.16 22.62 -13.30
CA ASP A 247 -9.91 22.67 -14.56
C ASP A 247 -11.42 22.51 -14.29
N THR A 248 -12.12 23.64 -14.13
CA THR A 248 -13.56 23.66 -13.80
C THR A 248 -14.46 23.08 -14.89
N ASN A 249 -13.96 22.92 -16.12
CA ASN A 249 -14.73 22.34 -17.23
C ASN A 249 -14.61 20.81 -17.26
N ARG A 250 -13.55 20.24 -16.68
CA ARG A 250 -13.24 18.81 -16.74
C ARG A 250 -13.35 18.11 -15.39
N ASN A 251 -12.98 18.78 -14.31
CA ASN A 251 -13.05 18.22 -12.97
C ASN A 251 -14.50 18.13 -12.48
N GLN A 252 -15.08 16.94 -12.61
CA GLN A 252 -16.42 16.63 -12.11
C GLN A 252 -16.40 15.97 -10.72
N THR A 253 -15.22 15.85 -10.09
CA THR A 253 -15.07 15.09 -8.84
C THR A 253 -15.55 15.86 -7.60
N GLY A 254 -15.65 17.19 -7.70
CA GLY A 254 -15.92 18.08 -6.57
C GLY A 254 -14.69 18.34 -5.67
N VAL A 255 -13.55 17.70 -5.93
CA VAL A 255 -12.29 17.92 -5.21
C VAL A 255 -11.50 19.03 -5.91
N THR A 256 -11.19 20.11 -5.21
CA THR A 256 -10.47 21.27 -5.79
C THR A 256 -9.03 21.40 -5.31
N THR A 257 -8.63 20.63 -4.29
CA THR A 257 -7.27 20.60 -3.75
C THR A 257 -6.80 19.16 -3.62
N PRO A 258 -5.53 18.84 -3.95
CA PRO A 258 -5.03 17.48 -3.81
C PRO A 258 -5.12 17.02 -2.35
N PRO A 259 -5.79 15.88 -2.06
CA PRO A 259 -5.83 15.34 -0.71
C PRO A 259 -4.45 14.82 -0.29
N GLN A 260 -4.24 14.67 1.02
CA GLN A 260 -2.96 14.26 1.58
C GLN A 260 -2.39 13.00 0.91
N GLY A 261 -3.19 11.95 0.73
CA GLY A 261 -2.74 10.70 0.11
C GLY A 261 -2.18 10.90 -1.30
N VAL A 262 -2.76 11.83 -2.08
CA VAL A 262 -2.27 12.15 -3.43
C VAL A 262 -1.01 13.02 -3.37
N THR A 263 -0.92 13.98 -2.45
CA THR A 263 0.30 14.80 -2.26
C THR A 263 1.49 13.98 -1.76
N GLN A 264 1.24 12.84 -1.12
CA GLN A 264 2.26 11.94 -0.58
C GLN A 264 2.69 10.85 -1.57
N ILE A 265 2.10 10.78 -2.77
CA ILE A 265 2.52 9.84 -3.80
C ILE A 265 4.01 10.05 -4.11
N GLY A 266 4.76 8.95 -4.16
CA GLY A 266 6.20 8.91 -4.37
C GLY A 266 7.03 8.99 -3.07
N ASN A 267 6.41 9.33 -1.93
CA ASN A 267 7.07 9.12 -0.65
C ASN A 267 7.27 7.62 -0.42
N TYR A 268 8.37 7.26 0.23
CA TYR A 268 8.63 5.88 0.61
C TYR A 268 8.99 5.79 2.10
N THR A 269 8.70 4.63 2.68
CA THR A 269 9.08 4.34 4.07
C THR A 269 10.44 3.65 4.08
N GLY A 270 11.34 4.10 4.95
CA GLY A 270 12.59 3.42 5.24
C GLY A 270 12.76 3.16 6.73
N THR A 271 13.74 2.33 7.05
CA THR A 271 14.09 1.97 8.41
C THR A 271 15.49 2.45 8.71
N LEU A 272 15.66 3.13 9.84
CA LEU A 272 16.94 3.53 10.39
C LEU A 272 17.16 2.82 11.72
N TYR A 273 18.30 2.15 11.86
CA TYR A 273 18.73 1.57 13.12
C TYR A 273 19.65 2.56 13.84
N LEU A 274 19.38 2.76 15.13
CA LEU A 274 20.29 3.46 16.02
C LEU A 274 21.09 2.42 16.80
N THR A 275 22.42 2.54 16.71
CA THR A 275 23.37 1.57 17.26
C THR A 275 24.29 2.25 18.25
N THR A 276 24.46 1.67 19.44
CA THR A 276 25.57 2.03 20.33
C THR A 276 26.83 1.31 19.89
N GLN A 277 27.93 2.03 19.69
CA GLN A 277 29.26 1.49 19.35
C GLN A 277 30.27 1.84 20.44
N GLY A 278 31.54 1.44 20.29
CA GLY A 278 32.62 1.77 21.23
C GLY A 278 32.96 0.64 22.19
N SER A 279 33.31 0.98 23.43
CA SER A 279 33.55 0.03 24.51
C SER A 279 32.80 0.47 25.76
N THR A 280 32.28 -0.49 26.52
CA THR A 280 31.65 -0.22 27.83
C THR A 280 32.13 -1.24 28.86
N THR A 281 32.30 -0.80 30.11
CA THR A 281 32.63 -1.64 31.26
C THR A 281 31.39 -2.06 32.06
N ALA A 282 30.23 -1.47 31.77
CA ALA A 282 28.96 -1.74 32.44
C ALA A 282 27.78 -1.76 31.45
N PRO A 283 26.65 -2.42 31.79
CA PRO A 283 25.42 -2.31 31.01
C PRO A 283 24.92 -0.86 30.96
N ILE A 284 24.41 -0.44 29.80
CA ILE A 284 23.74 0.85 29.62
C ILE A 284 22.33 0.76 30.23
N THR A 285 22.04 1.62 31.20
CA THR A 285 20.77 1.64 31.94
C THR A 285 19.85 2.75 31.48
N SER A 286 20.42 3.88 31.08
CA SER A 286 19.71 4.95 30.41
C SER A 286 20.51 5.50 29.24
N LEU A 287 19.79 5.88 28.19
CA LEU A 287 20.31 6.52 26.99
C LEU A 287 19.38 7.66 26.63
N GLN A 288 19.92 8.85 26.43
CA GLN A 288 19.24 9.96 25.78
C GLN A 288 20.06 10.40 24.58
N THR A 289 19.43 10.69 23.44
CA THR A 289 20.11 11.22 22.26
C THR A 289 19.18 12.06 21.41
N THR A 290 19.74 12.96 20.61
CA THR A 290 19.02 13.76 19.62
C THR A 290 19.44 13.36 18.21
N LEU A 291 18.47 12.87 17.43
CA LEU A 291 18.59 12.55 16.02
C LEU A 291 18.04 13.70 15.18
N THR A 292 18.87 14.28 14.32
CA THR A 292 18.46 15.24 13.29
C THR A 292 18.33 14.54 11.94
N LEU A 293 17.17 14.69 11.30
CA LEU A 293 16.85 14.10 10.00
C LEU A 293 17.30 15.04 8.87
N PRO A 294 17.75 14.49 7.73
CA PRO A 294 18.08 15.29 6.57
C PRO A 294 16.86 15.91 5.90
N ALA A 295 17.09 16.87 5.00
CA ALA A 295 16.04 17.49 4.21
C ALA A 295 15.23 16.45 3.41
N GLY A 296 13.92 16.62 3.34
CA GLY A 296 13.02 15.69 2.66
C GLY A 296 12.73 14.40 3.44
N VAL A 297 13.26 14.24 4.66
CA VAL A 297 12.98 13.08 5.53
C VAL A 297 12.19 13.53 6.77
N THR A 298 11.16 12.75 7.10
CA THR A 298 10.34 12.91 8.32
C THR A 298 10.19 11.57 9.02
N LEU A 299 9.69 11.54 10.25
CA LEU A 299 9.35 10.27 10.89
C LEU A 299 7.97 9.80 10.48
N LYS A 300 7.84 8.49 10.25
CA LYS A 300 6.53 7.86 10.12
C LYS A 300 5.80 8.01 11.44
N ARG A 301 4.51 8.33 11.38
CA ARG A 301 3.67 8.50 12.56
C ARG A 301 2.58 7.44 12.62
N ASP A 302 2.19 7.06 13.82
CA ASP A 302 1.03 6.20 14.07
C ASP A 302 -0.29 6.99 13.91
N SER A 303 -1.43 6.33 14.13
CA SER A 303 -2.76 6.94 14.05
C SER A 303 -3.00 8.03 15.11
N LEU A 304 -2.15 8.10 16.15
CA LEU A 304 -2.19 9.13 17.20
C LEU A 304 -1.20 10.27 16.91
N GLY A 305 -0.50 10.23 15.78
CA GLY A 305 0.48 11.25 15.40
C GLY A 305 1.84 11.11 16.09
N LYS A 306 2.09 10.02 16.82
CA LYS A 306 3.39 9.76 17.47
C LYS A 306 4.38 9.16 16.49
N ALA A 307 5.63 9.56 16.57
CA ALA A 307 6.68 8.98 15.73
C ALA A 307 6.86 7.48 16.02
N LEU A 308 6.95 6.68 14.95
CA LEU A 308 7.09 5.24 15.04
C LEU A 308 8.55 4.88 15.31
N VAL A 309 8.88 4.82 16.59
CA VAL A 309 10.17 4.39 17.12
C VAL A 309 9.94 3.20 18.04
N THR A 310 10.65 2.11 17.81
CA THR A 310 10.62 0.93 18.67
C THR A 310 11.99 0.68 19.26
N VAL A 311 12.02 0.28 20.52
CA VAL A 311 13.23 -0.30 21.10
C VAL A 311 13.44 -1.69 20.48
N SER A 312 14.68 -2.01 20.12
CA SER A 312 15.01 -3.20 19.36
C SER A 312 16.43 -3.70 19.65
N GLY A 313 16.81 -4.84 19.07
CA GLY A 313 18.16 -5.41 19.21
C GLY A 313 18.55 -5.68 20.66
N VAL A 314 19.72 -5.20 21.09
CA VAL A 314 20.27 -5.45 22.43
C VAL A 314 19.43 -4.82 23.55
N ALA A 315 18.59 -3.84 23.22
CA ALA A 315 17.72 -3.18 24.17
C ALA A 315 16.28 -3.73 24.16
N SER A 316 15.96 -4.81 23.43
CA SER A 316 14.58 -5.30 23.26
C SER A 316 13.78 -5.56 24.54
N HIS A 317 14.45 -5.69 25.69
CA HIS A 317 13.87 -5.89 27.02
C HIS A 317 13.63 -4.58 27.79
N ALA A 318 14.09 -3.44 27.27
CA ALA A 318 13.95 -2.14 27.90
C ALA A 318 12.49 -1.66 27.85
N ALA A 319 12.18 -0.65 28.66
CA ALA A 319 10.88 0.00 28.60
C ALA A 319 10.66 0.65 27.22
N ALA A 320 9.39 0.89 26.87
CA ALA A 320 9.05 1.64 25.67
C ALA A 320 9.80 2.99 25.66
N PRO A 321 10.29 3.43 24.48
CA PRO A 321 11.14 4.61 24.43
C PRO A 321 10.33 5.86 24.77
N ALA A 322 10.96 6.77 25.53
CA ALA A 322 10.49 8.15 25.62
C ALA A 322 10.82 8.85 24.30
N VAL A 323 9.79 9.29 23.58
CA VAL A 323 9.92 9.86 22.24
C VAL A 323 9.36 11.28 22.26
N ASN A 324 10.19 12.25 21.91
CA ASN A 324 9.75 13.61 21.62
C ASN A 324 10.20 14.00 20.20
N TYR A 325 9.25 14.12 19.28
CA TYR A 325 9.52 14.46 17.89
C TYR A 325 9.04 15.87 17.57
N THR A 326 10.00 16.76 17.28
CA THR A 326 9.75 18.11 16.77
C THR A 326 9.80 18.06 15.25
N ASN A 327 8.63 18.01 14.63
CA ASN A 327 8.47 17.96 13.18
C ASN A 327 9.06 19.22 12.51
N PRO A 328 9.78 19.09 11.37
CA PRO A 328 10.02 17.86 10.61
C PRO A 328 11.29 17.12 10.97
N SER A 329 12.26 17.73 11.66
CA SER A 329 13.65 17.30 11.56
C SER A 329 14.29 16.76 12.84
N VAL A 330 13.67 16.87 14.02
CA VAL A 330 14.38 16.54 15.28
C VAL A 330 13.61 15.52 16.11
N LEU A 331 14.27 14.40 16.41
CA LEU A 331 13.81 13.37 17.35
C LEU A 331 14.71 13.35 18.58
N VAL A 332 14.13 13.55 19.75
CA VAL A 332 14.77 13.24 21.04
C VAL A 332 14.27 11.88 21.49
N LEU A 333 15.22 10.98 21.75
CA LEU A 333 14.96 9.60 22.15
C LEU A 333 15.55 9.37 23.53
N GLY A 334 14.75 8.83 24.44
CA GLY A 334 15.15 8.30 25.74
C GLY A 334 14.84 6.81 25.84
N VAL A 335 15.79 6.00 26.32
CA VAL A 335 15.59 4.57 26.61
C VAL A 335 16.05 4.31 28.03
N ILE A 336 15.21 3.61 28.81
CA ILE A 336 15.54 3.18 30.18
C ILE A 336 15.36 1.67 30.24
N SER A 337 16.37 0.98 30.78
CA SER A 337 16.39 -0.48 30.89
C SER A 337 16.86 -0.94 32.26
N SER A 338 16.12 -1.89 32.83
CA SER A 338 16.53 -2.72 33.95
C SER A 338 16.33 -4.16 33.51
N PRO A 339 17.40 -4.96 33.28
CA PRO A 339 18.74 -4.87 33.89
C PRO A 339 19.80 -4.09 33.10
N GLY A 340 19.44 -3.33 32.06
CA GLY A 340 20.39 -2.64 31.18
C GLY A 340 20.61 -3.37 29.86
N PHE A 341 21.40 -2.80 28.94
CA PHE A 341 21.71 -3.39 27.64
C PHE A 341 23.16 -3.13 27.21
N GLY A 342 23.65 -3.94 26.26
CA GLY A 342 25.02 -3.86 25.76
C GLY A 342 25.21 -2.88 24.59
N LEU A 343 26.31 -3.07 23.86
CA LEU A 343 26.54 -2.37 22.59
C LEU A 343 25.81 -3.07 21.46
N GLY A 344 25.26 -2.30 20.52
CA GLY A 344 24.55 -2.81 19.36
C GLY A 344 23.32 -1.97 19.01
N GLN A 345 22.53 -2.47 18.07
CA GLN A 345 21.24 -1.86 17.73
C GLN A 345 20.37 -1.81 18.98
N PHE A 346 19.88 -0.62 19.33
CA PHE A 346 19.00 -0.43 20.50
C PHE A 346 17.63 0.15 20.13
N ALA A 347 17.52 0.79 18.95
CA ALA A 347 16.25 1.33 18.48
C ALA A 347 16.13 1.22 16.96
N THR A 348 14.88 1.09 16.53
CA THR A 348 14.46 1.12 15.13
C THR A 348 13.56 2.34 14.93
N VAL A 349 13.98 3.24 14.06
CA VAL A 349 13.25 4.44 13.67
C VAL A 349 12.69 4.23 12.27
N THR A 350 11.37 4.37 12.12
CA THR A 350 10.74 4.31 10.79
C THR A 350 10.60 5.72 10.23
N TYR A 351 11.20 6.00 9.08
CA TYR A 351 11.16 7.30 8.43
C TYR A 351 10.36 7.28 7.13
N VAL A 352 9.89 8.45 6.72
CA VAL A 352 9.27 8.72 5.42
C VAL A 352 10.15 9.71 4.69
N ALA A 353 10.57 9.34 3.49
CA ALA A 353 11.45 10.12 2.65
C ALA A 353 10.71 10.57 1.38
N GLN A 354 10.89 11.83 1.01
CA GLN A 354 10.29 12.44 -0.18
C GLN A 354 10.97 11.95 -1.46
N PRO A 355 10.28 12.02 -2.62
CA PRO A 355 10.87 11.75 -3.92
C PRO A 355 12.19 12.50 -4.13
N GLY A 356 13.19 11.82 -4.67
CA GLY A 356 14.53 12.37 -4.90
C GLY A 356 15.43 12.45 -3.66
N SER A 357 14.90 12.27 -2.45
CA SER A 357 15.76 12.01 -1.29
C SER A 357 16.21 10.55 -1.31
N ASN A 358 17.49 10.33 -1.05
CA ASN A 358 18.06 8.99 -0.84
C ASN A 358 18.98 9.06 0.39
N PRO A 359 18.39 9.15 1.58
CA PRO A 359 19.16 9.37 2.79
C PRO A 359 20.08 8.17 3.00
N VAL A 360 21.35 8.43 3.20
CA VAL A 360 22.34 7.48 3.68
C VAL A 360 22.55 7.68 5.19
N ALA A 361 23.19 6.72 5.85
CA ALA A 361 23.41 6.80 7.30
C ALA A 361 24.06 8.13 7.73
N THR A 362 25.04 8.64 6.98
CA THR A 362 25.75 9.89 7.29
C THR A 362 24.89 11.15 7.16
N ASP A 363 23.72 11.07 6.52
CA ASP A 363 22.80 12.20 6.40
C ASP A 363 22.00 12.43 7.70
N PHE A 364 21.98 11.44 8.60
CA PHE A 364 21.36 11.53 9.90
C PHE A 364 22.39 11.94 10.95
N LEU A 365 22.16 13.08 11.61
CA LEU A 365 23.10 13.58 12.61
C LEU A 365 22.65 13.19 14.01
N VAL A 366 23.56 12.60 14.77
CA VAL A 366 23.35 12.26 16.18
C VAL A 366 24.11 13.26 17.04
N SER A 367 23.44 13.80 18.04
CA SER A 367 23.98 14.81 18.95
C SER A 367 23.38 14.68 20.35
N ASN A 368 23.96 15.38 21.33
CA ASN A 368 23.46 15.44 22.71
C ASN A 368 23.25 14.04 23.32
N THR A 369 24.15 13.11 23.03
CA THR A 369 24.08 11.74 23.54
C THR A 369 24.56 11.69 24.98
N GLN A 370 23.71 11.17 25.87
CA GLN A 370 24.02 10.86 27.26
C GLN A 370 23.74 9.38 27.51
N LEU A 371 24.67 8.70 28.16
CA LEU A 371 24.60 7.28 28.48
C LEU A 371 24.95 7.11 29.96
N THR A 372 24.22 6.28 30.70
CA THR A 372 24.51 5.97 32.11
C THR A 372 24.56 4.47 32.38
N GLY A 373 25.34 4.06 33.38
CA GLY A 373 25.45 2.68 33.89
C GLY A 373 24.71 2.43 35.22
N PHE A 374 24.85 1.24 35.79
CA PHE A 374 24.18 0.79 37.04
C PHE A 374 24.96 1.10 38.35
N ASP A 375 26.10 1.78 38.30
CA ASP A 375 26.97 1.96 39.47
C ASP A 375 26.56 3.10 40.42
N GLY A 376 25.46 3.81 40.13
CA GLY A 376 24.85 4.75 41.07
C GLY A 376 25.64 6.03 41.34
N THR A 377 26.73 6.27 40.59
CA THR A 377 27.42 7.57 40.54
C THR A 377 27.12 8.22 39.18
N ASN A 378 26.93 9.54 39.16
CA ASN A 378 26.73 10.31 37.91
C ASN A 378 28.00 10.35 37.01
N ASP A 379 28.96 9.44 37.21
CA ASP A 379 30.35 9.58 36.74
C ASP A 379 30.71 8.76 35.49
N PHE A 380 29.83 7.90 34.99
CA PHE A 380 30.15 7.14 33.78
C PHE A 380 29.46 7.73 32.56
N THR A 381 30.10 8.76 32.03
CA THR A 381 30.06 8.96 30.59
C THR A 381 30.68 7.70 29.98
N VAL A 382 29.95 6.93 29.16
CA VAL A 382 30.56 5.85 28.40
C VAL A 382 31.56 6.50 27.45
N THR A 383 32.83 6.53 27.84
CA THR A 383 33.84 7.47 27.32
C THR A 383 34.17 7.26 25.85
N THR A 384 33.83 6.11 25.28
CA THR A 384 34.05 5.79 23.87
C THR A 384 32.79 5.37 23.13
N ALA A 385 31.63 5.30 23.79
CA ALA A 385 30.41 4.88 23.12
C ALA A 385 29.65 6.05 22.49
N ASN A 386 29.30 5.85 21.23
CA ASN A 386 28.52 6.79 20.45
C ASN A 386 27.31 6.09 19.84
N VAL A 387 26.28 6.87 19.57
CA VAL A 387 25.14 6.40 18.78
C VAL A 387 25.41 6.72 17.33
N VAL A 388 25.31 5.73 16.45
CA VAL A 388 25.41 5.92 15.01
C VAL A 388 24.16 5.42 14.29
N PRO A 389 23.73 6.12 13.23
CA PRO A 389 22.71 5.65 12.31
C PRO A 389 23.27 4.51 11.44
N VAL A 390 22.46 3.48 11.20
CA VAL A 390 22.74 2.40 10.25
C VAL A 390 21.47 2.15 9.43
N LEU A 391 21.60 2.07 8.11
CA LEU A 391 20.53 1.61 7.23
C LEU A 391 20.75 0.13 6.89
N PRO A 392 19.68 -0.67 6.77
CA PRO A 392 19.74 -2.10 6.48
C PRO A 392 20.44 -2.44 5.16
#